data_AF-A0A947YV08-F1
#
_entry.id   AF-A0A947YV08-F1
#
_cell.length_a   1.000
_cell.length_b   1.000
_cell.length_c   1.000
_cell.angle_alpha   90.00
_cell.angle_beta   90.00
_cell.angle_gamma   90.00
#
_symmetry.space_group_name_H-M   'P 1'
#
loop_
_entity.id
_entity.type
_entity.pdbx_description
1 polymer ?
#
loop_
_entity_poly.entity_id
_entity_poly.type
_entity_poly.pdbx_seq_one_letter_code
_entity_poly.pdbx_strand_id
1 'polypeptide(L)'
;MEFIMKKVRVGRSIGTYEVPDNVRRKILNLHRKGASLLDIATKLTKDGIPTARGGKWYQGTIRAILHQMGISTERYKVTTDVQDEIISMFSRGLTVSRITTELTTQGHKNARGQIKWHASTVSRIIKRVNDEDADLSQIEKHEITPDFN
;
A
#
# COMPACT_ATOMS: atom_id res chain seq x y z
N MET A 1 -26.37 19.66 -26.60
CA MET A 1 -26.08 18.47 -25.77
C MET A 1 -25.57 18.97 -24.42
N GLU A 2 -26.46 19.13 -23.44
CA GLU A 2 -26.10 19.63 -22.11
C GLU A 2 -25.76 18.46 -21.18
N PHE A 3 -24.52 18.42 -20.69
CA PHE A 3 -24.06 17.40 -19.77
C PHE A 3 -24.38 17.83 -18.34
N ILE A 4 -25.47 17.29 -17.78
CA ILE A 4 -25.96 17.56 -16.42
C ILE A 4 -24.96 16.95 -15.42
N MET A 5 -24.20 17.81 -14.74
CA MET A 5 -23.31 17.39 -13.66
C MET A 5 -24.11 17.19 -12.37
N LYS A 6 -24.40 15.92 -12.06
CA LYS A 6 -25.12 15.49 -10.86
C LYS A 6 -24.30 15.81 -9.61
N LYS A 7 -24.74 16.78 -8.80
CA LYS A 7 -24.13 17.12 -7.50
C LYS A 7 -24.23 15.94 -6.54
N VAL A 8 -23.10 15.29 -6.26
CA VAL A 8 -22.97 14.36 -5.14
C VAL A 8 -22.89 15.18 -3.85
N ARG A 9 -23.81 14.93 -2.92
CA ARG A 9 -23.81 15.54 -1.58
C ARG A 9 -22.64 14.98 -0.78
N VAL A 10 -21.56 15.73 -0.64
CA VAL A 10 -20.45 15.39 0.27
C VAL A 10 -20.71 16.10 1.61
N GLY A 11 -20.94 15.30 2.65
CA GLY A 11 -21.11 15.78 4.02
C GLY A 11 -19.88 16.55 4.51
N ARG A 12 -20.18 17.68 5.17
CA ARG A 12 -19.32 18.67 5.85
C ARG A 12 -17.86 18.29 6.14
N SER A 13 -16.93 19.12 5.64
CA SER A 13 -16.02 19.92 6.47
C SER A 13 -15.43 21.10 5.67
N ILE A 14 -15.59 22.28 6.26
CA ILE A 14 -15.33 23.63 5.76
C ILE A 14 -13.82 23.93 5.59
N GLY A 15 -13.46 24.55 4.46
CA GLY A 15 -12.15 25.16 4.24
C GLY A 15 -11.51 24.82 2.88
N THR A 16 -12.21 25.11 1.79
CA THR A 16 -11.73 24.96 0.41
C THR A 16 -10.65 25.99 0.10
N TYR A 17 -9.40 25.68 0.43
CA TYR A 17 -8.28 26.15 -0.39
C TYR A 17 -7.92 24.98 -1.30
N GLU A 18 -8.41 25.03 -2.53
CA GLU A 18 -8.13 24.00 -3.52
C GLU A 18 -6.64 23.95 -3.81
N VAL A 19 -6.02 22.78 -3.56
CA VAL A 19 -4.65 22.51 -3.99
C VAL A 19 -4.61 22.64 -5.51
N PRO A 20 -3.69 23.47 -6.07
CA PRO A 20 -3.60 23.66 -7.52
C PRO A 20 -3.46 22.35 -8.29
N ASP A 21 -4.06 22.27 -9.49
CA ASP A 21 -4.09 21.04 -10.29
C ASP A 21 -2.70 20.53 -10.68
N ASN A 22 -1.73 21.43 -10.88
CA ASN A 22 -0.34 21.05 -11.10
C ASN A 22 0.26 20.29 -9.90
N VAL A 23 -0.10 20.68 -8.67
CA VAL A 23 0.33 20.01 -7.44
C VAL A 23 -0.40 18.68 -7.27
N ARG A 24 -1.71 18.62 -7.54
CA ARG A 24 -2.49 17.35 -7.56
C ARG A 24 -1.89 16.35 -8.54
N ARG A 25 -1.54 16.79 -9.76
CA ARG A 25 -0.88 15.97 -10.80
C ARG A 25 0.52 15.51 -10.36
N LYS A 26 1.29 16.35 -9.67
CA LYS A 26 2.60 15.98 -9.11
C LYS A 26 2.47 14.91 -8.03
N ILE A 27 1.52 15.07 -7.11
CA ILE A 27 1.19 14.07 -6.07
C ILE A 27 0.83 12.73 -6.73
N LEU A 28 -0.06 12.75 -7.73
CA LEU A 28 -0.44 11.55 -8.47
C LEU A 28 0.75 10.86 -9.15
N ASN A 29 1.62 11.64 -9.81
CA ASN A 29 2.78 11.10 -10.48
C ASN A 29 3.76 10.44 -9.51
N LEU A 30 4.03 11.09 -8.37
CA LEU A 30 4.90 10.53 -7.33
C LEU A 30 4.28 9.27 -6.69
N HIS A 31 2.97 9.27 -6.46
CA HIS A 31 2.25 8.10 -5.96
C HIS A 31 2.32 6.93 -6.95
N ARG A 32 2.09 7.17 -8.25
CA ARG A 32 2.24 6.14 -9.31
C ARG A 32 3.66 5.61 -9.44
N LYS A 33 4.66 6.44 -9.12
CA LYS A 33 6.08 6.02 -9.03
C LYS A 33 6.40 5.24 -7.75
N GLY A 34 5.41 4.99 -6.88
CA GLY A 34 5.55 4.20 -5.66
C GLY A 34 6.20 4.94 -4.50
N ALA A 35 6.24 6.27 -4.52
CA ALA A 35 6.63 7.05 -3.35
C ALA A 35 5.58 6.87 -2.25
N SER A 36 6.01 6.71 -0.99
CA SER A 36 5.07 6.67 0.12
C SER A 36 4.42 8.04 0.34
N LEU A 37 3.27 8.08 1.03
CA LEU A 37 2.60 9.35 1.37
C LEU A 37 3.53 10.29 2.15
N LEU A 38 4.39 9.74 3.00
CA LEU A 38 5.39 10.48 3.76
C LEU A 38 6.50 11.01 2.85
N ASP A 39 6.99 10.21 1.89
CA ASP A 39 8.00 10.66 0.92
C ASP A 39 7.48 11.81 0.06
N ILE A 40 6.21 11.70 -0.38
CA ILE A 40 5.54 12.75 -1.16
C ILE A 40 5.44 14.03 -0.33
N ALA A 41 4.98 13.94 0.91
CA ALA A 41 4.87 15.08 1.81
C ALA A 41 6.23 15.75 2.06
N THR A 42 7.26 14.95 2.32
CA THR A 42 8.63 15.42 2.55
C THR A 42 9.18 16.12 1.31
N LYS A 43 8.95 15.55 0.13
CA LYS A 43 9.38 16.13 -1.15
C LYS A 43 8.69 17.46 -1.43
N LEU A 44 7.38 17.55 -1.24
CA LEU A 44 6.66 18.81 -1.48
C LEU A 44 7.09 19.92 -0.51
N THR A 45 7.35 19.56 0.76
CA THR A 45 7.88 20.48 1.76
C THR A 45 9.29 20.96 1.39
N LYS A 46 10.17 20.05 0.95
CA LYS A 46 11.53 20.37 0.51
C LYS A 46 11.57 21.22 -0.76
N ASP A 47 10.65 20.95 -1.70
CA ASP A 47 10.51 21.70 -2.94
C ASP A 47 9.88 23.09 -2.72
N GLY A 48 9.61 23.48 -1.46
CA GLY A 48 9.08 24.80 -1.10
C GLY A 48 7.65 25.03 -1.57
N ILE A 49 6.91 23.98 -1.93
CA ILE A 49 5.53 24.10 -2.42
C ILE A 49 4.64 24.33 -1.19
N PRO A 50 4.03 25.51 -1.01
CA PRO A 50 3.22 25.79 0.16
C PRO A 50 1.96 24.93 0.15
N THR A 51 1.53 24.48 1.33
CA THR A 51 0.21 23.88 1.49
C THR A 51 -0.88 24.94 1.34
N ALA A 52 -2.12 24.49 1.16
CA ALA A 52 -3.32 25.32 1.06
C ALA A 52 -3.52 26.34 2.21
N ARG A 53 -2.97 26.09 3.41
CA ARG A 53 -3.01 27.01 4.56
C ARG A 53 -1.66 27.64 4.91
N GLY A 54 -0.65 27.44 4.05
CA GLY A 54 0.75 27.67 4.40
C GLY A 54 1.29 26.59 5.35
N GLY A 55 2.60 26.34 5.26
CA GLY A 55 3.30 25.38 6.12
C GLY A 55 3.70 24.06 5.44
N LYS A 56 4.05 23.08 6.27
CA LYS A 56 4.62 21.79 5.83
C LYS A 56 3.52 20.83 5.36
N TRP A 57 3.86 19.97 4.41
CA TRP A 57 2.98 18.88 3.98
C TRP A 57 3.00 17.73 4.98
N TYR A 58 1.84 17.14 5.23
CA TYR A 58 1.68 15.94 6.06
C TYR A 58 1.09 14.79 5.24
N GLN A 59 1.44 13.55 5.61
CA GLN A 59 0.94 12.34 4.96
C GLN A 59 -0.60 12.25 4.92
N GLY A 60 -1.29 12.74 5.96
CA GLY A 60 -2.76 12.77 6.01
C GLY A 60 -3.37 13.72 4.97
N THR A 61 -2.68 14.82 4.66
CA THR A 61 -3.09 15.75 3.61
C THR A 61 -2.95 15.12 2.22
N ILE A 62 -1.85 14.41 1.98
CA ILE A 62 -1.66 13.66 0.72
C ILE A 62 -2.73 12.58 0.56
N ARG A 63 -3.04 11.86 1.65
CA ARG A 63 -4.12 10.86 1.69
C ARG A 63 -5.46 11.46 1.28
N ALA A 64 -5.85 12.57 1.90
CA ALA A 64 -7.12 13.24 1.60
C ALA A 64 -7.22 13.68 0.14
N ILE A 65 -6.14 14.23 -0.42
CA ILE A 65 -6.09 14.66 -1.83
C ILE A 65 -6.24 13.46 -2.78
N LEU A 66 -5.50 12.37 -2.53
CA LEU A 66 -5.62 11.16 -3.34
C LEU A 66 -7.04 10.57 -3.28
N HIS A 67 -7.66 10.55 -2.09
CA HIS A 67 -9.05 10.12 -1.93
C HIS A 67 -10.04 11.02 -2.69
N GLN A 68 -9.87 12.34 -2.65
CA GLN A 68 -10.68 13.28 -3.43
C GLN A 68 -10.55 13.04 -4.95
N MET A 69 -9.39 12.55 -5.40
CA MET A 69 -9.13 12.17 -6.79
C MET A 69 -9.61 10.74 -7.13
N GLY A 70 -10.27 10.04 -6.19
CA GLY A 70 -10.73 8.65 -6.39
C GLY A 70 -9.62 7.60 -6.33
N ILE A 71 -8.45 7.94 -5.79
CA ILE A 71 -7.31 7.03 -5.69
C ILE A 71 -7.28 6.43 -4.28
N SER A 72 -7.45 5.11 -4.20
CA SER A 72 -7.26 4.40 -2.94
C SER A 72 -5.80 4.51 -2.49
N THR A 73 -5.61 4.88 -1.23
CA THR A 73 -4.31 4.94 -0.54
C THR A 73 -4.16 3.84 0.49
N GLU A 74 -5.13 2.93 0.53
CA GLU A 74 -4.96 1.66 1.22
C GLU A 74 -3.75 0.98 0.62
N ARG A 75 -2.90 0.39 1.46
CA ARG A 75 -1.88 -0.52 0.93
C ARG A 75 -2.66 -1.55 0.14
N TYR A 76 -2.27 -1.81 -1.12
CA TYR A 76 -2.75 -3.02 -1.76
C TYR A 76 -2.42 -4.13 -0.77
N LYS A 77 -3.45 -4.81 -0.24
CA LYS A 77 -3.20 -6.13 0.31
C LYS A 77 -2.51 -6.84 -0.84
N VAL A 78 -1.25 -7.23 -0.66
CA VAL A 78 -0.67 -8.25 -1.54
C VAL A 78 -1.74 -9.33 -1.55
N THR A 79 -2.35 -9.56 -2.72
CA THR A 79 -3.48 -10.49 -2.81
C THR A 79 -3.02 -11.80 -2.19
N THR A 80 -3.92 -12.50 -1.48
CA THR A 80 -3.58 -13.77 -0.84
C THR A 80 -2.83 -14.67 -1.83
N ASP A 81 -3.26 -14.68 -3.10
CA ASP A 81 -2.60 -15.36 -4.22
C ASP A 81 -1.10 -15.07 -4.38
N VAL A 82 -0.67 -13.81 -4.27
CA VAL A 82 0.75 -13.43 -4.43
C VAL A 82 1.54 -13.78 -3.16
N GLN A 83 0.90 -13.77 -1.99
CA GLN A 83 1.54 -14.26 -0.76
C GLN A 83 1.75 -15.77 -0.84
N ASP A 84 0.74 -16.52 -1.26
CA ASP A 84 0.78 -17.97 -1.45
C ASP A 84 1.86 -18.36 -2.47
N GLU A 85 1.99 -17.60 -3.55
CA GLU A 85 3.06 -17.81 -4.53
C GLU A 85 4.45 -17.53 -3.94
N ILE A 86 4.61 -16.46 -3.15
CA ILE A 86 5.87 -16.18 -2.44
C ILE A 86 6.24 -17.33 -1.50
N ILE A 87 5.27 -17.83 -0.73
CA ILE A 87 5.46 -18.92 0.22
C ILE A 87 5.81 -20.20 -0.54
N SER A 88 5.08 -20.52 -1.61
CA SER A 88 5.33 -21.69 -2.46
C SER A 88 6.76 -21.67 -3.04
N MET A 89 7.20 -20.54 -3.59
CA MET A 89 8.58 -20.38 -4.08
C MET A 89 9.61 -20.55 -2.97
N PHE A 90 9.36 -19.98 -1.79
CA PHE A 90 10.27 -20.09 -0.64
C PHE A 90 10.37 -21.53 -0.12
N SER A 91 9.24 -22.24 0.01
CA SER A 91 9.18 -23.65 0.42
C SER A 91 9.86 -24.58 -0.58
N ARG A 92 9.94 -24.19 -1.86
CA ARG A 92 10.74 -24.87 -2.89
C ARG A 92 12.25 -24.59 -2.80
N GLY A 93 12.69 -23.80 -1.82
CA GLY A 93 14.09 -23.46 -1.57
C GLY A 93 14.62 -22.26 -2.36
N LEU A 94 13.76 -21.46 -3.01
CA LEU A 94 14.22 -20.27 -3.73
C LEU A 94 14.67 -19.19 -2.75
N THR A 95 15.79 -18.53 -3.08
CA THR A 95 16.27 -17.39 -2.30
C THR A 95 15.37 -16.17 -2.50
N VAL A 96 15.33 -15.27 -1.51
CA VAL A 96 14.55 -14.02 -1.56
C VAL A 96 14.88 -13.20 -2.83
N SER A 97 16.15 -13.13 -3.22
CA SER A 97 16.57 -12.44 -4.45
C SER A 97 15.95 -13.08 -5.70
N ARG A 98 15.95 -14.42 -5.77
CA ARG A 98 15.32 -15.15 -6.88
C ARG A 98 13.82 -14.90 -6.90
N ILE A 99 13.14 -14.98 -5.75
CA ILE A 99 11.71 -14.70 -5.63
C ILE A 99 11.38 -13.29 -6.15
N THR A 100 12.15 -12.26 -5.78
CA THR A 100 11.89 -10.90 -6.28
C THR A 100 12.03 -10.78 -7.80
N THR A 101 12.94 -11.55 -8.39
CA THR A 101 13.15 -11.59 -9.84
C THR A 101 11.96 -12.28 -10.53
N GLU A 102 11.50 -13.41 -9.99
CA GLU A 102 10.34 -14.14 -10.52
C GLU A 102 9.08 -13.27 -10.47
N LEU A 103 8.75 -12.67 -9.32
CA LEU A 103 7.56 -11.81 -9.18
C LEU A 103 7.57 -10.61 -10.14
N THR A 104 8.75 -10.02 -10.35
CA THR A 104 8.92 -8.90 -11.28
C THR A 104 8.73 -9.37 -12.73
N THR A 105 9.23 -10.55 -13.07
CA THR A 105 9.13 -11.15 -14.41
C THR A 105 7.70 -11.56 -14.73
N GLN A 106 6.97 -12.09 -13.75
CA GLN A 106 5.56 -12.49 -13.87
C GLN A 106 4.59 -11.29 -13.87
N GLY A 107 5.08 -10.07 -13.59
CA GLY A 107 4.27 -8.86 -13.63
C GLY A 107 3.39 -8.64 -12.39
N HIS A 108 3.66 -9.35 -11.29
CA HIS A 108 2.90 -9.22 -10.05
C HIS A 108 3.07 -7.85 -9.42
N LYS A 109 1.96 -7.20 -9.07
CA LYS A 109 1.98 -5.88 -8.44
C LYS A 109 2.16 -6.01 -6.93
N ASN A 110 3.14 -5.29 -6.40
CA ASN A 110 3.36 -5.18 -4.96
C ASN A 110 2.27 -4.33 -4.26
N ALA A 111 2.37 -4.17 -2.93
CA ALA A 111 1.45 -3.35 -2.13
C ALA A 111 1.35 -1.86 -2.52
N ARG A 112 2.25 -1.39 -3.40
CA ARG A 112 2.28 -0.04 -3.99
C ARG A 112 1.80 -0.01 -5.44
N GLY A 113 1.30 -1.13 -5.97
CA GLY A 113 0.83 -1.26 -7.35
C GLY A 113 1.95 -1.39 -8.39
N GLN A 114 3.19 -1.61 -7.97
CA GLN A 114 4.36 -1.66 -8.87
C GLN A 114 4.76 -3.11 -9.16
N ILE A 115 5.22 -3.38 -10.39
CA ILE A 115 5.80 -4.69 -10.75
C ILE A 115 7.15 -4.95 -10.09
N LYS A 116 7.84 -3.91 -9.62
CA LYS A 116 9.15 -4.03 -8.99
C LYS A 116 9.00 -4.50 -7.55
N TRP A 117 9.62 -5.64 -7.24
CA TRP A 117 9.71 -6.17 -5.88
C TRP A 117 11.02 -5.82 -5.18
N HIS A 118 10.96 -5.64 -3.86
CA HIS A 118 12.12 -5.41 -3.00
C HIS A 118 12.31 -6.59 -2.05
N ALA A 119 13.55 -7.06 -1.90
CA ALA A 119 13.89 -8.19 -1.03
C ALA A 119 13.37 -8.01 0.41
N SER A 120 13.52 -6.80 0.97
CA SER A 120 13.04 -6.48 2.32
C SER A 120 11.52 -6.58 2.49
N THR A 121 10.76 -6.50 1.39
CA THR A 121 9.31 -6.68 1.41
C THR A 121 8.96 -8.16 1.40
N VAL A 122 9.61 -8.95 0.54
CA VAL A 122 9.45 -10.41 0.48
C VAL A 122 9.85 -11.06 1.82
N SER A 123 10.99 -10.67 2.40
CA SER A 123 11.42 -11.17 3.71
C SER A 123 10.43 -10.86 4.83
N ARG A 124 9.79 -9.68 4.81
CA ARG A 124 8.77 -9.32 5.80
C ARG A 124 7.50 -10.17 5.67
N ILE A 125 7.12 -10.52 4.45
CA ILE A 125 5.96 -11.39 4.18
C ILE A 125 6.24 -12.80 4.70
N ILE A 126 7.38 -13.39 4.29
CA ILE A 126 7.79 -14.74 4.73
C ILE A 126 7.88 -14.81 6.25
N LYS A 127 8.52 -13.82 6.89
CA LYS A 127 8.63 -13.78 8.35
C LYS A 127 7.25 -13.74 9.01
N ARG A 128 6.37 -12.85 8.55
CA ARG A 128 5.04 -12.69 9.15
C ARG A 128 4.21 -13.98 9.05
N VAL A 129 4.25 -14.66 7.90
CA VAL A 129 3.52 -15.91 7.69
C VAL A 129 4.07 -17.01 8.59
N ASN A 130 5.39 -17.18 8.66
CA ASN A 130 6.00 -18.16 9.55
C ASN A 130 5.73 -17.86 11.03
N ASP A 131 5.67 -16.58 11.42
CA ASP A 131 5.31 -16.17 12.78
C ASP A 131 3.83 -16.47 13.09
N GLU A 132 2.92 -16.32 12.12
CA GLU A 132 1.48 -16.65 12.24
C GLU A 132 1.25 -18.18 12.30
N ASP A 133 1.97 -18.96 11.48
CA ASP A 133 1.94 -20.44 11.52
C ASP A 133 2.53 -20.98 12.84
N ALA A 134 3.55 -20.32 13.39
CA ALA A 134 4.14 -20.70 14.67
C ALA A 134 3.12 -20.58 15.83
N ASP A 135 2.30 -19.52 15.84
CA ASP A 135 1.28 -19.27 16.85
C ASP A 135 0.14 -20.31 16.76
N LEU A 136 -0.33 -20.61 15.54
CA LEU A 136 -1.35 -21.65 15.29
C LEU A 136 -0.84 -23.05 15.68
N SER A 137 0.42 -23.36 15.41
CA SER A 137 1.03 -24.65 15.76
C SER A 137 1.21 -24.86 17.27
N GLN A 138 1.24 -23.79 18.07
CA GLN A 138 1.29 -23.89 19.53
C GLN A 138 -0.09 -24.10 20.14
N ILE A 139 -1.14 -23.56 19.53
CA ILE A 139 -2.53 -23.75 19.95
C ILE A 139 -2.97 -25.20 19.72
N GLU A 140 -2.69 -25.78 18.55
CA GLU A 140 -3.07 -27.18 18.23
C GLU A 140 -2.33 -28.23 19.09
N LYS A 141 -1.13 -27.91 19.62
CA LYS A 141 -0.40 -28.82 20.52
C LYS A 141 -0.95 -28.84 21.95
N HIS A 142 -1.84 -27.92 22.32
CA HIS A 142 -2.43 -27.84 23.65
C HIS A 142 -3.86 -28.41 23.73
N GLU A 143 -4.47 -28.81 22.61
CA GLU A 143 -5.84 -29.36 22.56
C GLU A 143 -5.89 -30.81 22.03
N ILE A 144 -5.00 -31.68 22.50
CA ILE A 144 -5.18 -33.14 22.37
C ILE A 144 -5.04 -33.77 23.75
N THR A 145 -6.04 -33.56 24.61
CA THR A 145 -6.41 -34.61 25.56
C THR A 145 -7.51 -35.44 24.92
N PRO A 146 -7.24 -36.69 24.52
CA PRO A 146 -8.29 -37.56 24.06
C PRO A 146 -9.07 -37.98 25.31
N ASP A 147 -10.26 -37.41 25.50
CA ASP A 147 -11.18 -37.93 26.51
C ASP A 147 -11.82 -39.19 25.92
N PHE A 148 -11.03 -40.27 25.93
CA PHE A 148 -11.55 -41.61 25.83
C PHE A 148 -11.99 -42.02 27.23
N ASN A 149 -13.31 -42.16 27.35
CA ASN A 149 -14.08 -43.01 28.26
C ASN A 149 -14.63 -42.37 29.54
#